data_AF-A0A840THG0-F1
#
_entry.id   AF-A0A840THG0-F1
#
_cell.length_a   1.000
_cell.length_b   1.000
_cell.length_c   1.000
_cell.angle_alpha   90.00
_cell.angle_beta   90.00
_cell.angle_gamma   90.00
#
_symmetry.space_group_name_H-M   'P 1'
#
loop_
_entity.id
_entity.type
_entity.pdbx_description
1 polymer ?
#
loop_
_entity_poly.entity_id
_entity_poly.type
_entity_poly.pdbx_seq_one_letter_code
_entity_poly.pdbx_strand_id
1 'polypeptide(L)'
;MIYFRVVLFLSYFLLPGEGTFLNPVKNGPLYVQNPAQGSFSQTTQKGQAATRLTVWLFMDPECPVCQGYTRTLKELYEKYQTQGVEFRAVYPTYTLKKKDIRRFHGSYQLPFAGQKDKGAALADRFDATVTPEAILTDPLGRIIYRGAIDNWYYALGKNRPAVTEHYLRDALEATLQGQPVLPARTQAVGCLINR
;
A
#
# COMPACT_ATOMS: atom_id res chain seq x y z
N MET A 1 -24.92 -20.65 -72.55
CA MET A 1 -23.79 -20.59 -73.50
C MET A 1 -22.48 -20.53 -72.72
N ILE A 2 -21.67 -21.60 -72.82
CA ILE A 2 -20.17 -21.64 -72.82
C ILE A 2 -19.46 -21.23 -71.50
N TYR A 3 -18.99 -22.15 -70.63
CA TYR A 3 -17.74 -22.96 -70.62
C TYR A 3 -16.41 -22.19 -70.45
N PHE A 4 -15.65 -22.50 -69.38
CA PHE A 4 -14.20 -22.89 -69.32
C PHE A 4 -13.79 -22.93 -67.83
N ARG A 5 -13.69 -24.07 -67.12
CA ARG A 5 -12.65 -25.13 -67.14
C ARG A 5 -11.20 -24.63 -67.24
N VAL A 6 -10.47 -24.64 -66.12
CA VAL A 6 -9.12 -25.22 -66.07
C VAL A 6 -9.01 -26.05 -64.79
N VAL A 7 -8.67 -27.31 -65.03
CA VAL A 7 -8.34 -28.37 -64.08
C VAL A 7 -6.82 -28.54 -64.18
N LEU A 8 -6.12 -28.73 -63.07
CA LEU A 8 -5.05 -29.73 -62.91
C LEU A 8 -4.63 -29.74 -61.42
N PHE A 9 -4.95 -30.74 -60.60
CA PHE A 9 -4.58 -32.16 -60.55
C PHE A 9 -3.31 -32.45 -59.74
N LEU A 10 -3.43 -33.52 -58.94
CA LEU A 10 -2.39 -34.36 -58.36
C LEU A 10 -1.61 -33.72 -57.20
N SER A 11 -1.49 -34.35 -56.03
CA SER A 11 -1.36 -35.79 -55.79
C SER A 11 -1.44 -36.11 -54.29
N TYR A 12 -2.13 -37.21 -53.95
CA TYR A 12 -1.73 -38.30 -53.03
C TYR A 12 -1.16 -37.96 -51.63
N PHE A 13 -1.33 -38.73 -50.56
CA PHE A 13 -1.53 -40.17 -50.41
C PHE A 13 -2.07 -40.37 -48.98
N LEU A 14 -3.18 -41.09 -48.85
CA LEU A 14 -3.69 -41.66 -47.60
C LEU A 14 -3.09 -43.07 -47.50
N LEU A 15 -2.45 -43.49 -46.41
CA LEU A 15 -2.43 -44.91 -46.02
C LEU A 15 -2.17 -45.11 -44.50
N PRO A 16 -2.64 -46.24 -43.94
CA PRO A 16 -2.95 -46.43 -42.53
C PRO A 16 -1.84 -47.17 -41.78
N GLY A 17 -1.91 -47.14 -40.43
CA GLY A 17 -1.03 -47.92 -39.57
C GLY A 17 -1.81 -48.55 -38.42
N GLU A 18 -2.06 -49.85 -38.55
CA GLU A 18 -2.47 -50.76 -37.49
C GLU A 18 -1.41 -50.85 -36.39
N GLY A 19 -1.84 -51.12 -35.15
CA GLY A 19 -0.89 -51.32 -34.04
C GLY A 19 -1.57 -51.59 -32.71
N THR A 20 -2.27 -52.71 -32.60
CA THR A 20 -2.58 -53.35 -31.32
C THR A 20 -1.31 -53.85 -30.65
N PHE A 21 -1.01 -53.42 -29.42
CA PHE A 21 -0.18 -54.19 -28.51
C PHE A 21 -0.74 -54.15 -27.09
N LEU A 22 -1.14 -55.33 -26.64
CA LEU A 22 -1.53 -55.69 -25.29
C LEU A 22 -0.31 -56.05 -24.45
N ASN A 23 -0.53 -55.99 -23.13
CA ASN A 23 0.12 -56.72 -22.01
C ASN A 23 1.08 -55.92 -21.11
N PRO A 24 1.28 -56.35 -19.84
CA PRO A 24 0.26 -56.59 -18.82
C PRO A 24 0.72 -56.10 -17.43
N VAL A 25 -0.18 -55.57 -16.59
CA VAL A 25 0.11 -55.43 -15.14
C VAL A 25 -0.29 -56.73 -14.45
N LYS A 26 0.70 -57.45 -13.91
CA LYS A 26 0.54 -58.69 -13.15
C LYS A 26 0.16 -58.39 -11.69
N ASN A 27 -0.99 -58.95 -11.26
CA ASN A 27 -1.34 -59.64 -9.99
C ASN A 27 -0.37 -59.44 -8.79
N GLY A 28 -0.77 -59.15 -7.54
CA GLY A 28 -1.99 -59.50 -6.78
C GLY A 28 -1.83 -59.08 -5.29
N PRO A 29 -2.68 -59.55 -4.36
CA PRO A 29 -3.35 -58.71 -3.35
C PRO A 29 -2.90 -58.93 -1.90
N LEU A 30 -3.17 -58.00 -0.97
CA LEU A 30 -3.49 -58.29 0.44
C LEU A 30 -4.30 -57.15 1.10
N TYR A 31 -5.47 -57.48 1.65
CA TYR A 31 -6.32 -56.64 2.51
C TYR A 31 -5.86 -56.72 3.97
N VAL A 32 -5.88 -55.60 4.72
CA VAL A 32 -6.16 -55.57 6.18
C VAL A 32 -6.92 -54.28 6.54
N GLN A 33 -7.88 -54.41 7.46
CA GLN A 33 -8.85 -53.42 7.95
C GLN A 33 -8.26 -52.47 9.03
N ASN A 34 -8.86 -51.27 9.18
CA ASN A 34 -9.04 -50.29 10.31
C ASN A 34 -8.35 -50.53 11.70
N PRO A 35 -8.23 -49.55 12.66
CA PRO A 35 -8.76 -48.16 12.76
C PRO A 35 -7.79 -47.11 13.43
N ALA A 36 -8.30 -45.87 13.64
CA ALA A 36 -7.96 -44.92 14.72
C ALA A 36 -6.63 -44.12 14.73
N GLN A 37 -6.82 -42.79 14.79
CA GLN A 37 -6.04 -41.79 15.54
C GLN A 37 -4.59 -41.48 15.13
N GLY A 38 -4.40 -40.25 14.64
CA GLY A 38 -3.10 -39.62 14.51
C GLY A 38 -3.27 -38.17 14.06
N SER A 39 -3.51 -37.28 15.01
CA SER A 39 -3.51 -35.83 14.80
C SER A 39 -2.15 -35.39 14.26
N PHE A 40 -2.09 -34.98 12.99
CA PHE A 40 -0.89 -34.38 12.44
C PHE A 40 -0.88 -32.87 12.76
N SER A 41 -0.17 -32.58 13.84
CA SER A 41 0.59 -31.38 14.17
C SER A 41 0.14 -30.07 13.54
N GLN A 42 -0.48 -29.25 14.39
CA GLN A 42 -0.45 -27.79 14.30
C GLN A 42 0.98 -27.32 14.03
N THR A 43 1.24 -26.84 12.82
CA THR A 43 2.42 -26.02 12.58
C THR A 43 2.16 -24.68 13.25
N THR A 44 2.78 -24.50 14.41
CA THR A 44 2.81 -23.26 15.18
C THR A 44 3.30 -22.15 14.26
N GLN A 45 2.39 -21.28 13.83
CA GLN A 45 2.73 -20.07 13.08
C GLN A 45 3.52 -19.16 14.02
N LYS A 46 4.84 -19.29 13.91
CA LYS A 46 5.90 -18.31 14.18
C LYS A 46 5.35 -16.93 14.52
N GLY A 47 5.61 -16.48 15.75
CA GLY A 47 5.19 -15.18 16.26
C GLY A 47 5.37 -14.08 15.22
N GLN A 48 4.27 -13.42 14.88
CA GLN A 48 4.27 -12.24 14.03
C GLN A 48 5.17 -11.21 14.69
N ALA A 49 6.33 -10.92 14.08
CA ALA A 49 7.07 -9.72 14.41
C ALA A 49 6.08 -8.56 14.29
N ALA A 50 5.90 -7.79 15.38
CA ALA A 50 4.95 -6.70 15.42
C ALA A 50 5.12 -5.84 14.16
N THR A 51 4.13 -5.88 13.26
CA THR A 51 4.17 -5.19 11.97
C THR A 51 4.10 -3.69 12.24
N ARG A 52 5.26 -3.05 12.33
CA ARG A 52 5.34 -1.62 12.60
C ARG A 52 5.09 -0.82 11.32
N LEU A 53 3.87 -0.34 11.15
CA LEU A 53 3.53 0.60 10.07
C LEU A 53 4.17 1.96 10.36
N THR A 54 4.46 2.73 9.31
CA THR A 54 4.95 4.12 9.47
C THR A 54 4.13 5.08 8.64
N VAL A 55 3.60 6.12 9.28
CA VAL A 55 3.00 7.30 8.65
C VAL A 55 4.07 8.39 8.56
N TRP A 56 4.45 8.71 7.33
CA TRP A 56 5.31 9.85 6.99
C TRP A 56 4.44 11.05 6.64
N LEU A 57 4.65 12.16 7.34
CA LEU A 57 3.90 13.40 7.18
C LEU A 57 4.84 14.47 6.65
N PHE A 58 4.74 14.80 5.37
CA PHE A 58 5.50 15.89 4.77
C PHE A 58 4.80 17.20 5.11
N MET A 59 5.48 18.08 5.87
CA MET A 59 4.85 19.29 6.42
C MET A 59 5.77 20.50 6.31
N ASP A 60 5.17 21.68 6.41
CA ASP A 60 5.86 22.96 6.57
C ASP A 60 5.19 23.75 7.72
N PRO A 61 5.95 24.24 8.72
CA PRO A 61 5.41 25.03 9.82
C PRO A 61 4.71 26.33 9.40
N GLU A 62 5.11 26.91 8.26
CA GLU A 62 4.56 28.16 7.75
C GLU A 62 3.30 27.94 6.90
N CYS A 63 2.97 26.69 6.56
CA CYS A 63 1.79 26.35 5.78
C CYS A 63 0.51 26.34 6.66
N PRO A 64 -0.49 27.20 6.38
CA PRO A 64 -1.75 27.23 7.14
C PRO A 64 -2.53 25.91 7.07
N VAL A 65 -2.40 25.18 5.94
CA VAL A 65 -3.02 23.86 5.78
C VAL A 65 -2.39 22.86 6.76
N CYS A 66 -1.05 22.80 6.85
CA CYS A 66 -0.35 21.97 7.83
C CYS A 66 -0.75 22.31 9.27
N GLN A 67 -0.82 23.60 9.59
CA GLN A 67 -1.27 24.09 10.91
C GLN A 67 -2.68 23.62 11.24
N GLY A 68 -3.61 23.72 10.28
CA GLY A 68 -5.00 23.27 10.44
C GLY A 68 -5.11 21.77 10.73
N TYR A 69 -4.28 20.96 10.08
CA TYR A 69 -4.31 19.51 10.25
C TYR A 69 -3.70 19.00 11.56
N THR A 70 -3.01 19.85 12.34
CA THR A 70 -2.31 19.42 13.56
C THR A 70 -3.25 18.72 14.55
N ARG A 71 -4.49 19.18 14.70
CA ARG A 71 -5.49 18.51 15.57
C ARG A 71 -5.80 17.08 15.09
N THR A 72 -6.19 16.93 13.83
CA THR A 72 -6.50 15.61 13.23
C THR A 72 -5.31 14.66 13.34
N LEU A 73 -4.08 15.14 13.11
CA LEU A 73 -2.88 14.31 13.22
C LEU A 73 -2.61 13.83 14.65
N LYS A 74 -2.94 14.63 15.68
CA LYS A 74 -2.87 14.21 17.08
C LYS A 74 -3.88 13.11 17.38
N GLU A 75 -5.13 13.30 16.96
CA GLU A 75 -6.20 12.32 17.15
C GLU A 75 -5.85 10.98 16.48
N LEU A 76 -5.28 11.01 15.27
CA LEU A 76 -4.77 9.81 14.59
C LEU A 76 -3.61 9.17 15.35
N TYR A 77 -2.63 9.96 15.80
CA TYR A 77 -1.51 9.44 16.58
C TYR A 77 -2.00 8.73 17.85
N GLU A 78 -2.84 9.39 18.64
CA GLU A 78 -3.37 8.86 19.90
C GLU A 78 -4.11 7.54 19.69
N LYS A 79 -4.88 7.44 18.60
CA LYS A 79 -5.63 6.23 18.26
C LYS A 79 -4.73 5.08 17.83
N TYR A 80 -3.72 5.32 17.00
CA TYR A 80 -2.99 4.23 16.32
C TYR A 80 -1.59 3.93 16.87
N GLN A 81 -0.99 4.78 17.71
CA GLN A 81 0.36 4.56 18.22
C GLN A 81 0.51 3.26 19.04
N THR A 82 -0.52 2.89 19.80
CA THR A 82 -0.56 1.64 20.57
C THR A 82 -0.81 0.40 19.70
N GLN A 83 -1.19 0.59 18.43
CA GLN A 83 -1.52 -0.47 17.48
C GLN A 83 -0.37 -0.78 16.51
N GLY A 84 0.86 -0.37 16.87
CA GLY A 84 2.04 -0.61 16.04
C GLY A 84 2.21 0.39 14.88
N VAL A 85 1.63 1.59 14.97
CA VAL A 85 1.80 2.63 13.95
C VAL A 85 2.72 3.74 14.47
N GLU A 86 3.82 3.95 13.77
CA GLU A 86 4.71 5.08 14.05
C GLU A 86 4.35 6.30 13.19
N PHE A 87 4.36 7.48 13.78
CA PHE A 87 4.19 8.75 13.05
C PHE A 87 5.51 9.50 13.00
N ARG A 88 5.88 10.00 11.82
CA ARG A 88 7.08 10.81 11.58
C ARG A 88 6.75 12.04 10.74
N ALA A 89 6.93 13.22 11.32
CA ALA A 89 6.90 14.46 10.56
C ALA A 89 8.24 14.69 9.85
N VAL A 90 8.16 15.03 8.57
CA VAL A 90 9.29 15.28 7.67
C VAL A 90 9.15 16.70 7.13
N TYR A 91 10.20 17.50 7.31
CA TYR A 91 10.22 18.91 6.92
C TYR A 91 11.24 19.14 5.80
N PRO A 92 10.82 19.10 4.53
CA PRO A 92 11.71 19.19 3.36
C PRO A 92 12.19 20.61 3.04
N THR A 93 11.52 21.63 3.55
CA THR A 93 11.84 23.03 3.28
C THR A 93 13.28 23.38 3.67
N TYR A 94 14.11 23.69 2.67
CA TYR A 94 15.55 23.90 2.84
C TYR A 94 15.89 25.01 3.85
N THR A 95 15.14 26.11 3.81
CA THR A 95 15.35 27.30 4.66
C THR A 95 14.99 27.06 6.14
N LEU A 96 14.20 26.04 6.44
CA LEU A 96 13.68 25.76 7.77
C LEU A 96 14.80 25.33 8.72
N LYS A 97 14.84 25.87 9.94
CA LYS A 97 15.85 25.48 10.95
C LYS A 97 15.22 24.54 11.97
N LYS A 98 16.05 23.72 12.63
CA LYS A 98 15.58 22.80 13.70
C LYS A 98 14.81 23.52 14.82
N LYS A 99 15.12 24.79 15.09
CA LYS A 99 14.41 25.61 16.08
C LYS A 99 12.96 25.91 15.67
N ASP A 100 12.70 26.05 14.38
CA ASP A 100 11.37 26.36 13.85
C ASP A 100 10.48 25.12 13.92
N ILE A 101 11.05 23.95 13.59
CA ILE A 101 10.40 22.63 13.80
C ILE A 101 10.06 22.42 15.29
N ARG A 102 11.01 22.65 16.20
CA ARG A 102 10.74 22.51 17.64
C ARG A 102 9.66 23.48 18.12
N ARG A 103 9.67 24.73 17.64
CA ARG A 103 8.64 25.72 17.96
C ARG A 103 7.27 25.23 17.49
N PHE A 104 7.18 24.76 16.25
CA PHE A 104 5.94 24.24 15.69
C PHE A 104 5.38 23.06 16.49
N HIS A 105 6.21 22.06 16.80
CA HIS A 105 5.80 20.93 17.64
C HIS A 105 5.36 21.39 19.04
N GLY A 106 6.05 22.37 19.64
CA GLY A 106 5.67 22.94 20.94
C GLY A 106 4.35 23.71 20.89
N SER A 107 4.16 24.57 19.89
CA SER A 107 2.96 25.40 19.72
C SER A 107 1.70 24.56 19.47
N TYR A 108 1.81 23.49 18.69
CA TYR A 108 0.67 22.62 18.36
C TYR A 108 0.60 21.35 19.20
N GLN A 109 1.58 21.15 20.10
CA GLN A 109 1.70 20.00 21.00
C GLN A 109 1.71 18.67 20.22
N LEU A 110 2.51 18.59 19.16
CA LEU A 110 2.59 17.39 18.34
C LEU A 110 3.30 16.25 19.10
N PRO A 111 2.64 15.10 19.31
CA PRO A 111 3.13 14.02 20.19
C PRO A 111 4.09 13.05 19.48
N PHE A 112 4.47 13.33 18.24
CA PHE A 112 5.35 12.50 17.43
C PHE A 112 6.60 13.25 16.98
N ALA A 113 7.63 12.50 16.57
CA ALA A 113 8.92 13.06 16.19
C ALA A 113 8.83 13.84 14.87
N GLY A 114 9.59 14.95 14.81
CA GLY A 114 9.76 15.76 13.62
C GLY A 114 11.22 15.86 13.22
N GLN A 115 11.53 15.65 11.94
CA GLN A 115 12.89 15.73 11.41
C GLN A 115 13.00 16.66 10.20
N LYS A 116 14.07 17.46 10.18
CA LYS A 116 14.46 18.20 8.99
C LYS A 116 14.96 17.22 7.94
N ASP A 117 14.41 17.29 6.73
CA ASP A 117 14.84 16.49 5.60
C ASP A 117 15.90 17.26 4.80
N LYS A 118 17.16 16.94 5.10
CA LYS A 118 18.30 17.64 4.50
C LYS A 118 18.41 17.27 3.03
N GLY A 119 18.36 18.27 2.15
CA GLY A 119 18.44 18.07 0.70
C GLY A 119 17.22 17.33 0.14
N ALA A 120 16.06 17.42 0.80
CA ALA A 120 14.81 16.79 0.37
C ALA A 120 14.91 15.27 0.11
N ALA A 121 15.88 14.58 0.73
CA ALA A 121 16.19 13.19 0.41
C ALA A 121 15.01 12.22 0.67
N LEU A 122 14.23 12.46 1.72
CA LEU A 122 13.02 11.67 1.97
C LEU A 122 11.87 12.09 1.08
N ALA A 123 11.72 13.38 0.80
CA ALA A 123 10.71 13.85 -0.15
C ALA A 123 10.95 13.25 -1.54
N ASP A 124 12.21 13.20 -2.01
CA ASP A 124 12.56 12.58 -3.29
C ASP A 124 12.37 11.06 -3.25
N ARG A 125 12.78 10.39 -2.16
CA ARG A 125 12.58 8.93 -2.00
C ARG A 125 11.11 8.53 -2.12
N PHE A 126 10.22 9.33 -1.54
CA PHE A 126 8.79 9.04 -1.51
C PHE A 126 8.00 9.74 -2.62
N ASP A 127 8.68 10.49 -3.48
CA ASP A 127 8.07 11.40 -4.46
C ASP A 127 6.97 12.27 -3.83
N ALA A 128 7.25 12.84 -2.66
CA ALA A 128 6.38 13.80 -2.01
C ALA A 128 6.49 15.14 -2.75
N THR A 129 5.34 15.72 -3.11
CA THR A 129 5.27 16.88 -4.00
C THR A 129 4.69 18.12 -3.33
N VAL A 130 3.89 17.95 -2.29
CA VAL A 130 3.20 19.05 -1.60
C VAL A 130 3.23 18.90 -0.08
N THR A 131 2.95 20.01 0.63
CA THR A 131 2.74 20.02 2.07
C THR A 131 1.35 20.57 2.44
N PRO A 132 0.51 19.83 3.19
CA PRO A 132 0.77 18.51 3.75
C PRO A 132 0.55 17.37 2.73
N GLU A 133 1.37 16.32 2.81
CA GLU A 133 1.15 15.03 2.14
C GLU A 133 1.43 13.90 3.13
N ALA A 134 0.50 12.92 3.20
CA ALA A 134 0.61 11.76 4.07
C ALA A 134 0.97 10.51 3.27
N ILE A 135 1.93 9.73 3.77
CA ILE A 135 2.36 8.47 3.15
C ILE A 135 2.41 7.39 4.22
N LEU A 136 1.68 6.30 4.02
CA LEU A 136 1.70 5.11 4.87
C LEU A 136 2.59 4.04 4.24
N THR A 137 3.53 3.51 5.01
CA THR A 137 4.40 2.40 4.57
C THR A 137 4.31 1.19 5.50
N ASP A 138 4.52 0.02 4.92
CA ASP A 138 4.73 -1.21 5.65
C ASP A 138 6.15 -1.30 6.27
N PRO A 139 6.47 -2.36 7.04
CA PRO A 139 7.81 -2.53 7.63
C PRO A 139 8.95 -2.68 6.61
N LEU A 140 8.64 -3.01 5.35
CA LEU A 140 9.61 -3.10 4.25
C LEU A 140 9.78 -1.76 3.52
N GLY A 141 9.05 -0.71 3.94
CA GLY A 141 9.07 0.60 3.32
C GLY A 141 8.25 0.69 2.03
N ARG A 142 7.40 -0.31 1.72
CA ARG A 142 6.50 -0.26 0.58
C ARG A 142 5.34 0.69 0.89
N ILE A 143 4.98 1.54 -0.07
CA ILE A 143 3.88 2.50 0.07
C ILE A 143 2.55 1.74 -0.01
N ILE A 144 1.76 1.86 1.05
CA ILE A 144 0.39 1.34 1.15
C ILE A 144 -0.62 2.41 0.74
N TYR A 145 -0.38 3.65 1.19
CA TYR A 145 -1.22 4.80 0.91
C TYR A 145 -0.38 6.06 0.68
N ARG A 146 -0.80 6.94 -0.24
CA ARG A 146 -0.24 8.29 -0.39
C ARG A 146 -1.31 9.32 -0.76
N GLY A 147 -1.25 10.51 -0.18
CA GLY A 147 -2.07 11.63 -0.61
C GLY A 147 -2.55 12.52 0.53
N ALA A 148 -3.78 13.00 0.42
CA ALA A 148 -4.42 13.85 1.41
C ALA A 148 -4.63 13.11 2.74
N ILE A 149 -4.79 13.86 3.83
CA ILE A 149 -5.15 13.29 5.14
C ILE A 149 -6.64 12.91 5.13
N ASP A 150 -7.46 13.81 4.61
CA ASP A 150 -8.92 13.71 4.48
C ASP A 150 -9.40 14.67 3.37
N ASN A 151 -10.71 14.82 3.19
CA ASN A 151 -11.28 15.74 2.20
C ASN A 151 -11.59 17.16 2.72
N TRP A 152 -11.01 17.56 3.87
CA TRP A 152 -11.28 18.86 4.47
C TRP A 152 -10.86 20.01 3.56
N TYR A 153 -9.62 20.01 3.07
CA TYR A 153 -9.16 20.95 2.04
C TYR A 153 -9.34 20.33 0.66
N TYR A 154 -10.06 21.04 -0.22
CA TYR A 154 -10.25 20.63 -1.62
C TYR A 154 -9.56 21.57 -2.61
N ALA A 155 -9.12 22.75 -2.17
CA ALA A 155 -8.22 23.64 -2.89
C ALA A 155 -7.48 24.55 -1.89
N LEU A 156 -6.40 25.20 -2.34
CA LEU A 156 -5.68 26.17 -1.50
C LEU A 156 -6.62 27.27 -1.01
N GLY A 157 -6.63 27.50 0.31
CA GLY A 157 -7.51 28.47 0.96
C GLY A 157 -9.00 28.10 0.96
N LYS A 158 -9.38 26.90 0.51
CA LYS A 158 -10.77 26.43 0.48
C LYS A 158 -10.92 25.11 1.21
N ASN A 159 -11.77 25.11 2.23
CA ASN A 159 -12.09 23.93 3.01
C ASN A 159 -13.60 23.68 3.09
N ARG A 160 -13.94 22.45 3.47
CA ARG A 160 -15.31 22.03 3.75
C ARG A 160 -15.69 22.41 5.18
N PRO A 161 -16.98 22.67 5.46
CA PRO A 161 -17.46 22.87 6.82
C PRO A 161 -17.35 21.59 7.67
N ALA A 162 -17.38 20.41 7.03
CA ALA A 162 -17.24 19.11 7.66
C ALA A 162 -16.43 18.15 6.77
N VAL A 163 -15.67 17.27 7.43
CA VAL A 163 -14.95 16.17 6.78
C VAL A 163 -15.93 15.01 6.59
N THR A 164 -15.98 14.46 5.37
CA THR A 164 -16.85 13.31 5.04
C THR A 164 -16.08 12.10 4.55
N GLU A 165 -14.80 12.25 4.23
CA GLU A 165 -13.90 11.18 3.79
C GLU A 165 -12.58 11.30 4.54
N HIS A 166 -12.08 10.21 5.13
CA HIS A 166 -10.94 10.25 6.05
C HIS A 166 -9.80 9.36 5.56
N TYR A 167 -9.27 9.68 4.38
CA TYR A 167 -8.39 8.80 3.63
C TYR A 167 -7.26 8.14 4.41
N LEU A 168 -6.49 8.91 5.20
CA LEU A 168 -5.38 8.35 5.99
C LEU A 168 -5.89 7.42 7.11
N ARG A 169 -7.00 7.79 7.77
CA ARG A 169 -7.63 6.97 8.81
C ARG A 169 -8.12 5.65 8.21
N ASP A 170 -8.84 5.74 7.09
CA ASP A 170 -9.45 4.60 6.44
C ASP A 170 -8.35 3.64 5.89
N ALA A 171 -7.23 4.19 5.39
CA ALA A 171 -6.05 3.41 5.00
C ALA A 171 -5.39 2.70 6.20
N LEU A 172 -5.25 3.37 7.34
CA LEU A 172 -4.72 2.76 8.56
C LEU A 172 -5.62 1.62 9.05
N GLU A 173 -6.93 1.84 9.12
CA GLU A 173 -7.91 0.85 9.56
C GLU A 173 -7.92 -0.38 8.64
N ALA A 174 -8.00 -0.16 7.33
CA ALA A 174 -7.97 -1.25 6.36
C ALA A 174 -6.67 -2.06 6.49
N THR A 175 -5.52 -1.40 6.59
CA THR A 175 -4.22 -2.09 6.73
C THR A 175 -4.15 -2.92 8.01
N LEU A 176 -4.56 -2.36 9.15
CA LEU A 176 -4.56 -3.06 10.45
C LEU A 176 -5.53 -4.24 10.46
N GLN A 177 -6.59 -4.19 9.66
CA GLN A 177 -7.56 -5.27 9.50
C GLN A 177 -7.19 -6.28 8.39
N GLY A 178 -6.04 -6.11 7.73
CA GLY A 178 -5.63 -6.95 6.61
C GLY A 178 -6.51 -6.80 5.35
N GLN A 179 -7.21 -5.68 5.23
CA GLN A 179 -8.07 -5.34 4.09
C GLN A 179 -7.34 -4.51 3.03
N PRO A 180 -7.78 -4.55 1.76
CA PRO A 180 -7.23 -3.68 0.73
C PRO A 180 -7.53 -2.20 1.02
N VAL A 181 -6.53 -1.33 0.81
CA VAL A 181 -6.70 0.12 0.95
C VAL A 181 -7.26 0.71 -0.35
N LEU A 182 -8.46 1.31 -0.26
CA LEU A 182 -9.15 1.94 -1.39
C LEU A 182 -9.72 3.31 -0.98
N PRO A 183 -9.35 4.40 -1.66
CA PRO A 183 -8.28 4.51 -2.65
C PRO A 183 -6.87 4.46 -1.99
N ALA A 184 -5.91 3.81 -2.64
CA ALA A 184 -4.51 3.83 -2.20
C ALA A 184 -3.79 5.16 -2.52
N ARG A 185 -4.38 5.98 -3.40
CA ARG A 185 -3.83 7.29 -3.78
C ARG A 185 -4.94 8.33 -3.84
N THR A 186 -4.71 9.48 -3.22
CA THR A 186 -5.57 10.67 -3.34
C THR A 186 -4.73 11.90 -3.68
N GLN A 187 -5.40 12.98 -4.10
CA GLN A 187 -4.75 14.24 -4.38
C GLN A 187 -4.61 15.05 -3.09
N ALA A 188 -3.37 15.25 -2.63
CA ALA A 188 -3.07 16.18 -1.54
C ALA A 188 -3.23 17.64 -1.99
N VAL A 189 -3.69 18.49 -1.08
CA VAL A 189 -3.88 19.93 -1.30
C VAL A 189 -2.89 20.68 -0.43
N GLY A 190 -1.97 21.40 -1.06
CA GLY A 190 -0.89 22.08 -0.35
C GLY A 190 0.01 22.87 -1.27
N CYS A 191 0.93 23.62 -0.68
CA CYS A 191 2.01 24.27 -1.41
C CYS A 191 3.00 23.21 -1.92
N LEU A 192 3.62 23.46 -3.07
CA LEU A 192 4.67 22.60 -3.61
C LEU A 192 5.87 22.58 -2.66
N ILE A 193 6.48 21.41 -2.52
CA ILE A 193 7.76 21.27 -1.83
C ILE A 193 8.83 21.90 -2.71
N ASN A 194 9.48 22.95 -2.21
CA ASN A 194 10.61 23.58 -2.87
C ASN A 194 11.89 22.80 -2.55
N ARG A 195 12.56 22.27 -3.58
CA ARG A 195 13.69 21.34 -3.49
C ARG A 195 14.97 22.02 -3.96
#